data_AF-X5DHQ2-F1
#
_entry.id   AF-X5DHQ2-F1
#
_cell.length_a   1.000
_cell.length_b   1.000
_cell.length_c   1.000
_cell.angle_alpha   90.00
_cell.angle_beta   90.00
_cell.angle_gamma   90.00
#
_symmetry.space_group_name_H-M   'P 1'
#
loop_
_entity.id
_entity.type
_entity.pdbx_description
1 polymer ?
#
loop_
_entity_poly.entity_id
_entity_poly.type
_entity_poly.pdbx_seq_one_letter_code
_entity_poly.pdbx_strand_id
1 'polypeptide(L)'
;MVIMAVPLMMLGCFVGAIGGPLADLSLQNVEHANAGSASGLFNTAIDLGMALGTALTGVVFFSVTGGSADGALNREAFTGVLWTVGAASVVIWALMFLIPRRAEE
;
A
#
# COMPACT_ATOMS: atom_id res chain seq x y z
N MET A 1 7.76 -20.63 6.35
CA MET A 1 8.51 -19.78 5.39
C MET A 1 7.71 -19.60 4.09
N VAL A 2 7.27 -20.69 3.44
CA VAL A 2 6.45 -20.64 2.21
C VAL A 2 5.16 -19.81 2.37
N ILE A 3 4.47 -19.92 3.51
CA ILE A 3 3.24 -19.15 3.82
C ILE A 3 3.46 -17.64 3.75
N MET A 4 4.67 -17.16 4.07
CA MET A 4 5.01 -15.73 4.08
C MET A 4 5.45 -15.24 2.70
N ALA A 5 5.92 -16.15 1.83
CA ALA A 5 6.34 -15.81 0.48
C ALA A 5 5.15 -15.36 -0.39
N VAL A 6 3.98 -15.98 -0.19
CA VAL A 6 2.76 -15.66 -0.96
C VAL A 6 2.36 -14.17 -0.82
N PRO A 7 2.09 -13.64 0.39
CA PRO A 7 1.72 -12.23 0.53
C PRO A 7 2.84 -11.27 0.10
N LEU A 8 4.11 -11.65 0.26
CA LEU A 8 5.25 -10.85 -0.23
C LEU A 8 5.29 -10.77 -1.76
N MET A 9 5.05 -11.87 -2.46
CA MET A 9 4.95 -11.87 -3.93
C MET A 9 3.75 -11.05 -4.42
N MET A 10 2.61 -11.16 -3.73
CA MET A 10 1.42 -10.34 -4.04
C MET A 10 1.71 -8.85 -3.85
N LEU A 11 2.38 -8.48 -2.76
CA LEU A 11 2.80 -7.10 -2.51
C LEU A 11 3.77 -6.59 -3.58
N GLY A 12 4.77 -7.39 -3.94
CA GLY A 12 5.72 -7.04 -5.00
C GLY A 12 5.03 -6.83 -6.36
N CYS A 13 4.08 -7.70 -6.70
CA CYS A 13 3.26 -7.57 -7.91
C CYS A 13 2.41 -6.28 -7.89
N PHE A 14 1.79 -5.98 -6.75
CA PHE A 14 0.97 -4.78 -6.57
C PHE A 14 1.78 -3.49 -6.74
N VAL A 15 2.95 -3.39 -6.09
CA VAL A 15 3.84 -2.22 -6.20
C VAL A 15 4.31 -2.02 -7.65
N GLY A 16 4.69 -3.10 -8.34
CA GLY A 16 5.10 -3.03 -9.74
C GLY A 16 3.96 -2.64 -10.70
N ALA A 17 2.75 -3.15 -10.46
CA ALA A 17 1.60 -2.90 -11.31
C ALA A 17 1.08 -1.45 -11.21
N ILE A 18 1.16 -0.84 -10.03
CA ILE A 18 0.54 0.48 -9.78
C ILE A 18 1.59 1.61 -9.75
N GLY A 19 2.80 1.36 -9.26
CA GLY A 19 3.78 2.42 -9.00
C GLY A 19 4.13 3.28 -10.22
N GLY A 20 4.38 2.65 -11.37
CA GLY A 20 4.71 3.35 -12.62
C GLY A 20 3.54 4.20 -13.14
N PRO A 21 2.38 3.58 -13.46
CA PRO A 21 1.22 4.31 -13.98
C PRO A 21 0.70 5.40 -13.03
N LEU A 22 0.81 5.22 -11.71
CA LEU A 22 0.30 6.19 -10.74
C LEU A 22 1.04 7.54 -10.82
N ALA A 23 2.37 7.50 -10.92
CA ALA A 23 3.17 8.71 -11.07
C ALA A 23 2.90 9.39 -12.43
N ASP A 24 2.84 8.60 -13.50
CA ASP A 24 2.57 9.09 -14.85
C ASP A 24 1.18 9.76 -14.92
N LEU A 25 0.12 9.06 -14.52
CA LEU A 25 -1.26 9.58 -14.55
C LEU A 25 -1.48 10.80 -13.65
N SER A 26 -0.82 10.85 -12.48
CA SER A 26 -0.98 11.97 -11.56
C SER A 26 -0.27 13.25 -12.03
N LEU A 27 0.78 13.13 -12.83
CA LEU A 27 1.60 14.26 -13.30
C LEU A 27 1.41 14.58 -14.79
N GLN A 28 0.71 13.74 -15.56
CA GLN A 28 0.57 13.85 -17.01
C GLN A 28 0.08 15.24 -17.49
N ASN A 29 -0.84 15.87 -16.74
CA ASN A 29 -1.48 17.14 -17.13
C ASN A 29 -0.83 18.37 -16.47
N VAL A 30 0.31 18.21 -15.79
CA VAL A 30 0.96 19.32 -15.07
C VAL A 30 1.84 20.13 -16.02
N GLU A 31 1.58 21.43 -16.12
CA GLU A 31 2.46 22.35 -16.85
C GLU A 31 3.88 22.35 -16.26
N HIS A 32 4.88 22.48 -17.13
CA HIS A 32 6.29 22.43 -16.72
C HIS A 32 6.64 23.45 -15.62
N ALA A 33 5.99 24.62 -15.61
CA ALA A 33 6.16 25.64 -14.59
C ALA A 33 5.72 25.19 -13.18
N ASN A 34 4.77 24.25 -13.09
CA ASN A 34 4.21 23.74 -11.85
C ASN A 34 4.74 22.33 -11.47
N ALA A 35 5.60 21.73 -12.30
CA ALA A 35 6.11 20.37 -12.11
C ALA A 35 6.81 20.17 -10.75
N GLY A 36 7.55 21.18 -10.28
CA GLY A 36 8.20 21.12 -8.96
C GLY A 36 7.21 21.04 -7.80
N SER A 37 6.16 21.87 -7.83
CA SER A 37 5.10 21.88 -6.80
C SER A 37 4.24 20.61 -6.84
N ALA A 38 3.91 20.12 -8.03
CA ALA A 38 3.15 18.88 -8.19
C ALA A 38 3.93 17.65 -7.71
N SER A 39 5.23 17.57 -8.02
CA SER A 39 6.11 16.51 -7.51
C SER A 39 6.24 16.57 -5.97
N GLY A 40 6.34 17.77 -5.39
CA GLY A 40 6.35 17.96 -3.94
C GLY A 40 5.07 17.45 -3.26
N LEU A 41 3.90 17.80 -3.81
CA LEU A 41 2.60 17.30 -3.33
C LEU A 41 2.46 15.78 -3.51
N PHE A 42 2.89 15.24 -4.65
CA PHE A 42 2.86 13.80 -4.92
C PHE A 42 3.69 13.03 -3.90
N ASN A 43 4.94 13.44 -3.66
CA ASN A 43 5.80 12.79 -2.66
C ASN A 43 5.23 12.91 -1.25
N THR A 44 4.68 14.07 -0.88
CA THR A 44 4.04 14.26 0.43
C THR A 44 2.83 13.32 0.60
N ALA A 45 2.01 13.14 -0.44
CA ALA A 45 0.89 12.22 -0.41
C ALA A 45 1.34 10.75 -0.26
N ILE A 46 2.42 10.37 -0.95
CA ILE A 46 3.04 9.05 -0.83
C ILE A 46 3.59 8.83 0.58
N ASP A 47 4.33 9.79 1.14
CA ASP A 47 4.87 9.71 2.50
C ASP A 47 3.75 9.64 3.56
N LEU A 48 2.68 10.41 3.38
CA LEU A 48 1.50 10.33 4.23
C LEU A 48 0.85 8.94 4.15
N GLY A 49 0.74 8.38 2.94
CA GLY A 49 0.26 7.02 2.74
C GLY A 49 1.13 5.97 3.43
N MET A 50 2.45 6.10 3.34
CA MET A 50 3.39 5.22 4.06
C MET A 50 3.27 5.36 5.58
N ALA A 51 3.13 6.57 6.10
CA ALA A 51 2.93 6.82 7.53
C ALA A 51 1.63 6.18 8.04
N LEU A 52 0.52 6.37 7.30
CA LEU A 52 -0.77 5.76 7.62
C LEU A 52 -0.70 4.23 7.54
N GLY A 53 -0.09 3.68 6.49
CA GLY A 53 0.11 2.23 6.33
C GLY A 53 0.94 1.65 7.49
N THR A 54 1.99 2.35 7.91
CA THR A 54 2.82 1.96 9.06
C THR A 54 2.01 1.98 10.35
N ALA A 55 1.21 3.02 10.59
CA ALA A 55 0.36 3.11 11.77
C ALA A 55 -0.68 1.96 11.83
N LEU A 56 -1.36 1.69 10.71
CA LEU A 56 -2.37 0.62 10.62
C LEU A 56 -1.75 -0.77 10.80
N THR A 57 -0.61 -1.04 10.16
CA THR A 57 0.10 -2.32 10.33
C THR A 57 0.60 -2.51 11.77
N GLY A 58 1.00 -1.42 12.44
CA GLY A 58 1.30 -1.43 13.87
C GLY A 58 0.11 -1.87 14.73
N VAL A 59 -1.10 -1.34 14.48
CA VAL A 59 -2.32 -1.74 15.20
C VAL A 59 -2.57 -3.24 15.05
N VAL A 60 -2.46 -3.77 13.83
CA VAL A 60 -2.62 -5.21 13.57
C VAL A 60 -1.56 -6.03 14.30
N PHE A 61 -0.30 -5.61 14.24
CA PHE A 61 0.80 -6.29 14.92
C PHE A 61 0.60 -6.34 16.44
N PHE A 62 0.35 -5.19 17.06
CA PHE A 62 0.20 -5.09 18.52
C PHE A 62 -1.11 -5.70 19.03
N SER A 63 -2.15 -5.83 18.18
CA SER A 63 -3.37 -6.56 18.54
C SER A 63 -3.11 -8.04 18.83
N VAL A 64 -2.07 -8.63 18.21
CA VAL A 64 -1.69 -10.03 18.40
C VAL A 64 -0.62 -10.16 19.49
N THR A 65 0.38 -9.28 19.52
CA THR A 65 1.51 -9.42 20.47
C THR A 65 1.22 -8.89 21.86
N GLY A 66 0.30 -7.92 22.00
CA GLY A 66 0.05 -7.22 23.27
C GLY A 66 1.29 -6.53 23.86
N GLY A 67 2.33 -6.28 23.04
CA GLY A 67 3.62 -5.74 23.48
C GLY A 67 4.60 -6.78 24.03
N SER A 68 4.30 -8.07 23.92
CA SER A 68 5.21 -9.15 24.32
C SER A 68 6.47 -9.21 23.44
N ALA A 69 7.62 -9.51 24.05
CA ALA A 69 8.88 -9.75 23.36
C ALA A 69 9.04 -11.21 22.85
N ASP A 70 8.01 -12.05 23.01
CA ASP A 70 8.05 -13.46 22.59
C ASP A 70 8.20 -13.59 21.06
N GLY A 71 9.25 -14.31 20.64
CA GLY A 71 9.55 -14.54 19.22
C GLY A 71 8.49 -15.35 18.48
N ALA A 72 7.75 -16.25 19.16
CA ALA A 72 6.68 -17.01 18.54
C ALA A 72 5.47 -16.12 18.21
N LEU A 73 5.05 -15.28 19.18
CA LEU A 73 3.98 -14.30 19.00
C LEU A 73 4.35 -13.24 17.95
N ASN A 74 5.58 -12.75 17.95
CA ASN A 74 6.07 -11.80 16.95
C ASN A 74 6.03 -12.38 15.52
N ARG A 75 6.37 -13.67 15.36
CA ARG A 75 6.28 -14.35 14.07
C ARG A 75 4.84 -14.49 13.61
N GLU A 76 3.93 -14.83 14.51
CA GLU A 76 2.50 -14.94 14.21
C GLU A 76 1.91 -13.58 13.81
N ALA A 77 2.16 -12.55 14.62
CA ALA A 77 1.74 -11.18 14.35
C ALA A 77 2.27 -10.67 13.01
N PHE A 78 3.55 -10.90 12.70
CA PHE A 78 4.13 -10.51 11.43
C PHE A 78 3.50 -11.25 10.25
N THR A 79 3.18 -12.55 10.39
CA THR A 79 2.45 -13.30 9.37
C THR A 79 1.04 -12.74 9.16
N GLY A 80 0.36 -12.36 10.25
CA GLY A 80 -0.94 -11.71 10.20
C GLY A 80 -0.89 -10.37 9.47
N VAL A 81 0.09 -9.52 9.77
CA VAL A 81 0.31 -8.24 9.07
C VAL A 81 0.51 -8.45 7.57
N LEU A 82 1.34 -9.42 7.17
CA LEU A 82 1.57 -9.71 5.75
C LEU A 82 0.28 -10.09 5.02
N TRP A 83 -0.57 -10.92 5.65
CA TRP A 83 -1.86 -11.28 5.08
C TRP A 83 -2.84 -10.10 5.02
N THR A 84 -2.89 -9.27 6.06
CA THR A 84 -3.75 -8.07 6.07
C THR A 84 -3.34 -7.10 4.96
N VAL A 85 -2.04 -6.85 4.78
CA VAL A 85 -1.53 -6.00 3.70
C VAL A 85 -1.84 -6.63 2.34
N GLY A 86 -1.58 -7.92 2.17
CA GLY A 86 -1.89 -8.63 0.92
C GLY A 86 -3.38 -8.58 0.57
N ALA A 87 -4.26 -8.78 1.55
CA ALA A 87 -5.70 -8.67 1.38
C ALA A 87 -6.12 -7.24 1.02
N ALA A 88 -5.58 -6.23 1.71
CA ALA A 88 -5.84 -4.82 1.39
C ALA A 88 -5.41 -4.47 -0.04
N SER A 89 -4.25 -4.93 -0.50
CA SER A 89 -3.79 -4.76 -1.88
C SER A 89 -4.75 -5.39 -2.90
N VAL A 90 -5.23 -6.62 -2.63
CA VAL A 90 -6.23 -7.28 -3.50
C VAL A 90 -7.56 -6.54 -3.48
N VAL A 91 -8.02 -6.06 -2.32
CA VAL A 91 -9.25 -5.27 -2.21
C VAL A 91 -9.14 -3.98 -3.01
N ILE A 92 -8.04 -3.23 -2.88
CA ILE A 92 -7.81 -2.01 -3.66
C ILE A 92 -7.82 -2.32 -5.15
N TRP A 93 -7.11 -3.37 -5.57
CA TRP A 93 -7.06 -3.79 -6.97
C TRP A 93 -8.44 -4.21 -7.51
N ALA A 94 -9.22 -4.97 -6.73
CA ALA A 94 -10.59 -5.33 -7.06
C ALA A 94 -11.51 -4.10 -7.13
N LEU A 95 -11.37 -3.16 -6.20
CA LEU A 95 -12.11 -1.90 -6.20
C LEU A 95 -11.81 -1.08 -7.47
N MET A 96 -10.59 -1.11 -8.01
CA MET A 96 -10.28 -0.43 -9.27
C MET A 96 -11.12 -0.95 -10.45
N PHE A 97 -11.49 -2.24 -10.48
CA PHE A 97 -12.43 -2.77 -11.49
C PHE A 97 -13.88 -2.39 -11.24
N LEU A 98 -14.23 -2.11 -9.98
CA LEU A 98 -15.56 -1.70 -9.56
C LEU A 98 -15.79 -0.19 -9.69
N ILE A 99 -14.74 0.63 -9.82
CA ILE A 99 -14.90 2.06 -10.12
C ILE A 99 -15.59 2.15 -11.49
N PRO A 100 -16.86 2.57 -11.54
CA PRO A 100 -17.51 2.78 -12.81
C PRO A 100 -16.71 3.87 -13.52
N ARG A 101 -16.19 3.56 -14.71
CA ARG A 101 -15.65 4.56 -15.63
C ARG A 101 -16.78 5.55 -15.85
N ARG A 102 -16.84 6.62 -15.05
CA ARG A 102 -17.75 7.72 -15.33
C ARG A 102 -17.31 8.22 -16.68
N ALA A 103 -18.21 7.99 -17.63
CA ALA A 103 -18.12 8.44 -18.98
C ALA A 103 -17.67 9.89 -18.98
N GLU A 104 -16.65 10.11 -19.80
CA GLU A 104 -16.30 11.41 -20.31
C GLU A 104 -17.53 11.88 -21.10
N GLU A 105 -18.31 12.78 -20.50
CA GLU A 105 -19.20 13.72 -21.21
C GLU A 105 -18.74 15.14 -20.87
#